data_AF-A0AAV6M1D3-F1
#
_entry.id   AF-A0AAV6M1D3-F1
#
_cell.length_a   1.000
_cell.length_b   1.000
_cell.length_c   1.000
_cell.angle_alpha   90.00
_cell.angle_beta   90.00
_cell.angle_gamma   90.00
#
_symmetry.space_group_name_H-M   'P 1'
#
loop_
_entity.id
_entity.type
_entity.pdbx_description
1 polymer ?
#
loop_
_entity_poly.entity_id
_entity_poly.type
_entity_poly.pdbx_seq_one_letter_code
_entity_poly.pdbx_strand_id
1 'polypeptide(L)'
;MQPGFDDNHTDESFLEDIVMNANVVKRDILKVMLDSVSISEYLCIVALVGLVWTYTLRSTLDENSLLFLDISLLASGFLILLFTEETLSLNLLLHYFLNISFFTTGLYVLAPIYQTLTKSISSDSIWALTVSLIILHLFLHDYSGSTVRAPVVCPYWLIRIQEFKFEINGPWDEAKLCFDIRD
;
A
#
# COMPACT_ATOMS: atom_id res chain seq x y z
N MET A 1 40.68 32.48 -44.69
CA MET A 1 39.29 32.23 -44.27
C MET A 1 39.28 30.81 -43.76
N GLN A 2 39.02 30.58 -42.47
CA GLN A 2 38.82 29.21 -41.98
C GLN A 2 37.59 28.63 -42.69
N PRO A 3 37.64 27.36 -43.13
CA PRO A 3 36.45 26.68 -43.63
C PRO A 3 35.36 26.79 -42.56
N GLY A 4 34.14 27.16 -42.96
CA GLY A 4 32.99 27.07 -42.07
C GLY A 4 32.79 25.60 -41.67
N PHE A 5 32.29 25.39 -40.46
CA PHE A 5 31.94 24.06 -40.00
C PHE A 5 30.71 23.54 -40.76
N ASP A 6 30.64 22.21 -40.95
CA ASP A 6 29.45 21.57 -41.50
C ASP A 6 28.26 21.72 -40.54
N ASP A 7 27.03 21.71 -41.06
CA ASP A 7 25.79 21.96 -40.30
C ASP A 7 25.53 20.91 -39.18
N ASN A 8 26.24 19.79 -39.22
CA ASN A 8 26.19 18.74 -38.20
C ASN A 8 27.41 18.74 -37.26
N HIS A 9 28.21 19.80 -37.28
CA HIS A 9 29.37 19.92 -36.40
C HIS A 9 28.96 20.29 -34.98
N THR A 10 29.31 19.43 -34.03
CA THR A 10 29.24 19.71 -32.59
C THR A 10 30.66 19.80 -32.03
N ASP A 11 30.91 20.79 -31.17
CA ASP A 11 32.22 20.97 -30.54
C ASP A 11 32.57 19.80 -29.60
N GLU A 12 33.85 19.51 -29.38
CA GLU A 12 34.26 18.39 -28.50
C GLU A 12 33.81 18.58 -27.04
N SER A 13 33.60 19.83 -26.60
CA SER A 13 33.06 20.16 -25.28
C SER A 13 31.54 19.99 -25.17
N PHE A 14 30.84 19.67 -26.24
CA PHE A 14 29.38 19.55 -26.27
C PHE A 14 28.83 18.56 -25.25
N LEU A 15 29.53 17.44 -25.04
CA LEU A 15 29.14 16.44 -24.05
C LEU A 15 29.52 16.83 -22.62
N GLU A 16 30.41 17.81 -22.45
CA GLU A 16 30.78 18.34 -21.12
C GLU A 16 29.64 19.15 -20.51
N ASP A 17 28.79 19.76 -21.33
CA ASP A 17 27.63 20.57 -20.91
C ASP A 17 26.36 19.74 -20.66
N ILE A 18 26.43 18.40 -20.75
CA ILE A 18 25.29 17.53 -20.41
C ILE A 18 25.07 17.57 -18.89
N VAL A 19 23.97 18.21 -18.49
CA VAL A 19 23.54 18.25 -17.09
C VAL A 19 22.55 17.12 -16.83
N MET A 20 22.98 16.17 -15.99
CA MET A 20 22.06 15.16 -15.46
C MET A 20 21.29 15.73 -14.26
N ASN A 21 19.96 15.71 -14.37
CA ASN A 21 19.01 15.80 -13.26
C ASN A 21 19.16 17.03 -12.33
N ALA A 22 18.93 18.23 -12.88
CA ALA A 22 19.04 19.50 -12.15
C ALA A 22 17.93 19.75 -11.10
N ASN A 23 16.81 19.01 -11.16
CA ASN A 23 15.60 19.30 -10.36
C ASN A 23 15.16 18.12 -9.47
N VAL A 24 16.11 17.46 -8.79
CA VAL A 24 15.78 16.39 -7.83
C VAL A 24 15.19 16.98 -6.57
N VAL A 25 13.86 17.04 -6.51
CA VAL A 25 13.13 17.35 -5.29
C VAL A 25 13.32 16.21 -4.28
N LYS A 26 14.12 16.46 -3.23
CA LYS A 26 14.28 15.53 -2.10
C LYS A 26 12.96 15.47 -1.32
N ARG A 27 12.11 14.51 -1.63
CA ARG A 27 10.91 14.22 -0.83
C ARG A 27 11.30 13.48 0.44
N ASP A 28 10.54 13.68 1.52
CA ASP A 28 10.67 12.92 2.77
C ASP A 28 10.18 11.49 2.56
N ILE A 29 11.09 10.63 2.10
CA ILE A 29 10.78 9.30 1.57
C ILE A 29 10.22 8.39 2.65
N LEU A 30 10.73 8.47 3.87
CA LEU A 30 10.26 7.66 5.00
C LEU A 30 8.78 7.90 5.31
N LYS A 31 8.32 9.15 5.18
CA LYS A 31 6.91 9.49 5.39
C LYS A 31 6.04 8.89 4.30
N VAL A 32 6.42 9.07 3.04
CA VAL A 32 5.70 8.50 1.88
C VAL A 32 5.65 6.96 1.94
N MET A 33 6.74 6.32 2.37
CA MET A 33 6.80 4.87 2.54
C MET A 33 5.82 4.40 3.61
N LEU A 34 5.81 5.07 4.76
CA LEU A 34 4.93 4.75 5.87
C LEU A 34 3.45 4.90 5.45
N ASP A 35 3.12 5.98 4.75
CA ASP A 35 1.76 6.20 4.25
C ASP A 35 1.35 5.14 3.20
N SER A 36 2.28 4.67 2.35
CA SER A 36 2.02 3.64 1.34
C SER A 36 1.73 2.25 1.91
N VAL A 37 2.21 1.96 3.13
CA VAL A 37 1.98 0.66 3.80
C VAL A 37 0.52 0.49 4.13
N SER A 38 -0.15 1.52 4.65
CA SER A 38 -1.56 1.41 4.98
C SER A 38 -2.42 1.14 3.75
N ILE A 39 -2.10 1.78 2.61
CA ILE A 39 -2.77 1.51 1.33
C ILE A 39 -2.60 0.04 0.93
N SER A 40 -1.37 -0.47 1.05
CA SER A 40 -1.03 -1.85 0.72
C SER A 40 -1.73 -2.85 1.65
N GLU A 41 -1.87 -2.51 2.93
CA GLU A 41 -2.59 -3.32 3.91
C GLU A 41 -4.08 -3.47 3.55
N TYR A 42 -4.76 -2.37 3.22
CA TYR A 42 -6.17 -2.43 2.79
C TYR A 42 -6.35 -3.27 1.51
N LEU A 43 -5.45 -3.11 0.53
CA LEU A 43 -5.46 -3.94 -0.67
C LEU A 43 -5.23 -5.42 -0.35
N CYS A 44 -4.33 -5.73 0.58
CA CYS A 44 -4.09 -7.10 1.04
C CYS A 44 -5.30 -7.69 1.76
N ILE A 45 -6.00 -6.92 2.61
CA ILE A 45 -7.22 -7.37 3.31
C ILE A 45 -8.30 -7.71 2.28
N VAL A 46 -8.51 -6.82 1.31
CA VAL A 46 -9.45 -7.04 0.20
C VAL A 46 -9.11 -8.31 -0.58
N ALA A 47 -7.84 -8.48 -0.96
CA ALA A 47 -7.37 -9.65 -1.67
C ALA A 47 -7.57 -10.93 -0.84
N LEU A 48 -7.28 -10.88 0.46
CA LEU A 48 -7.45 -12.00 1.39
C LEU A 48 -8.92 -12.41 1.47
N VAL A 49 -9.86 -11.47 1.62
CA VAL A 49 -11.31 -11.76 1.62
C VAL A 49 -11.74 -12.44 0.32
N GLY A 50 -11.28 -11.93 -0.82
CA GLY A 50 -11.55 -12.54 -2.12
C GLY A 50 -10.99 -13.96 -2.23
N LEU A 51 -9.73 -14.16 -1.83
CA LEU A 51 -9.08 -15.47 -1.83
C LEU A 51 -9.83 -16.46 -0.93
N VAL A 52 -10.06 -16.11 0.34
CA VAL A 52 -10.79 -16.96 1.29
C VAL A 52 -12.14 -17.36 0.71
N TRP A 53 -12.92 -16.42 0.19
CA TRP A 53 -14.20 -16.72 -0.47
C TRP A 53 -14.05 -17.70 -1.64
N THR A 54 -13.09 -17.48 -2.56
CA THR A 54 -12.90 -18.38 -3.71
C THR A 54 -12.50 -19.79 -3.31
N TYR A 55 -11.64 -19.92 -2.31
CA TYR A 55 -11.17 -21.20 -1.81
C TYR A 55 -12.23 -21.92 -0.97
N THR A 56 -13.08 -21.18 -0.26
CA THR A 56 -14.27 -21.73 0.41
C THR A 56 -15.31 -22.21 -0.61
N LEU A 57 -15.59 -21.44 -1.68
CA LEU A 57 -16.53 -21.84 -2.73
C LEU A 57 -16.05 -23.10 -3.47
N ARG A 58 -14.74 -23.26 -3.65
CA ARG A 58 -14.13 -24.45 -4.27
C ARG A 58 -14.10 -25.66 -3.32
N SER A 59 -14.60 -25.52 -2.09
CA SER A 59 -14.57 -26.53 -1.02
C SER A 59 -13.16 -27.06 -0.72
N THR A 60 -12.13 -26.27 -1.02
CA THR A 60 -10.72 -26.64 -0.80
C THR A 60 -10.23 -26.25 0.59
N LEU A 61 -10.83 -25.22 1.20
CA LEU A 61 -10.55 -24.83 2.58
C LEU A 61 -11.53 -25.53 3.51
N ASP A 62 -10.96 -26.32 4.42
CA ASP A 62 -11.69 -26.94 5.51
C ASP A 62 -12.01 -25.90 6.60
N GLU A 63 -13.07 -26.14 7.37
CA GLU A 63 -13.52 -25.26 8.46
C GLU A 63 -12.41 -25.04 9.48
N ASN A 64 -11.63 -26.09 9.78
CA ASN A 64 -10.50 -26.03 10.70
C ASN A 64 -9.37 -25.13 10.19
N SER A 65 -9.15 -25.10 8.87
CA SER A 65 -8.10 -24.26 8.27
C SER A 65 -8.47 -22.79 8.33
N LEU A 66 -9.76 -22.45 8.18
CA LEU A 66 -10.27 -21.10 8.32
C LEU A 66 -10.12 -20.60 9.76
N LEU A 67 -10.53 -21.42 10.74
CA LEU A 67 -10.37 -21.08 12.16
C LEU A 67 -8.91 -20.90 12.56
N PHE A 68 -8.00 -21.74 12.02
CA PHE A 68 -6.58 -21.59 12.29
C PHE A 68 -6.02 -20.27 11.73
N LEU A 69 -6.47 -19.86 10.54
CA LEU A 69 -6.10 -18.56 9.95
C LEU A 69 -6.55 -17.41 10.85
N ASP A 70 -7.81 -17.41 11.29
CA ASP A 70 -8.37 -16.36 12.17
C ASP A 70 -7.62 -16.28 13.51
N ILE A 71 -7.35 -17.43 14.15
CA ILE A 71 -6.59 -17.50 15.39
C ILE A 71 -5.15 -17.00 15.17
N SER A 72 -4.52 -17.38 14.07
CA SER A 72 -3.16 -16.95 13.75
C SER A 72 -3.10 -15.44 13.50
N LEU A 73 -4.09 -14.85 12.83
CA LEU A 73 -4.16 -13.41 12.59
C LEU A 73 -4.35 -12.65 13.91
N LEU A 74 -5.28 -13.11 14.77
CA LEU A 74 -5.50 -12.53 16.09
C LEU A 74 -4.24 -12.61 16.97
N ALA A 75 -3.56 -13.76 16.97
CA ALA A 75 -2.31 -13.96 17.71
C ALA A 75 -1.20 -13.04 17.19
N SER A 76 -1.09 -12.87 15.87
CA SER A 76 -0.09 -11.97 15.27
C SER A 76 -0.32 -10.51 15.66
N GLY A 77 -1.59 -10.04 15.65
CA GLY A 77 -1.94 -8.69 16.10
C GLY A 77 -1.66 -8.48 17.59
N PHE A 78 -1.95 -9.49 18.42
CA PHE A 78 -1.62 -9.45 19.84
C PHE A 78 -0.10 -9.45 20.10
N LEU A 79 0.68 -10.20 19.32
CA LEU A 79 2.15 -10.15 19.40
C LEU A 79 2.68 -8.77 19.02
N ILE A 80 2.19 -8.15 17.94
CA ILE A 80 2.60 -6.79 17.54
C ILE A 80 2.31 -5.79 18.65
N LEU A 81 1.14 -5.89 19.29
CA LEU A 81 0.78 -5.05 20.45
C LEU A 81 1.77 -5.26 21.59
N LEU A 82 2.10 -6.52 21.91
CA LEU A 82 3.06 -6.87 22.97
C LEU A 82 4.46 -6.32 22.70
N PHE A 83 4.89 -6.31 21.44
CA PHE A 83 6.19 -5.77 21.03
C PHE A 83 6.21 -4.23 20.99
N THR A 84 5.06 -3.59 20.83
CA THR A 84 4.96 -2.12 20.72
C THR A 84 4.80 -1.45 22.09
N GLU A 85 4.10 -2.12 23.01
CA GLU A 85 3.83 -1.60 24.34
C GLU A 85 4.95 -1.98 25.33
N GLU A 86 5.69 -1.00 25.85
CA GLU A 86 6.77 -1.26 26.82
C GLU A 86 6.25 -1.64 28.21
N THR A 87 5.00 -1.31 28.55
CA THR A 87 4.41 -1.62 29.86
C THR A 87 3.00 -2.19 29.73
N LEU A 88 2.86 -3.50 29.91
CA LEU A 88 1.56 -4.17 29.89
C LEU A 88 0.86 -4.01 31.24
N SER A 89 -0.21 -3.22 31.27
CA SER A 89 -1.11 -3.17 32.43
C SER A 89 -2.20 -4.24 32.32
N LEU A 90 -2.53 -4.89 33.44
CA LEU A 90 -3.60 -5.90 33.46
C LEU A 90 -4.97 -5.31 33.10
N ASN A 91 -5.20 -4.03 33.43
CA ASN A 91 -6.42 -3.31 33.06
C ASN A 91 -6.57 -3.17 31.55
N LEU A 92 -5.47 -2.89 30.84
CA LEU A 92 -5.46 -2.80 29.38
C LEU A 92 -5.71 -4.16 28.73
N LEU A 93 -5.10 -5.23 29.27
CA LEU A 93 -5.35 -6.60 28.80
C LEU A 93 -6.83 -6.99 28.98
N LEU A 94 -7.41 -6.74 30.17
CA LEU A 94 -8.84 -6.98 30.41
C LEU A 94 -9.74 -6.18 29.47
N HIS A 95 -9.39 -4.92 29.19
CA HIS A 95 -10.12 -4.10 28.23
C HIS A 95 -10.12 -4.72 26.83
N TYR A 96 -8.95 -5.14 26.32
CA TYR A 96 -8.86 -5.81 25.02
C TYR A 96 -9.62 -7.14 24.99
N PHE A 97 -9.50 -7.94 26.07
CA PHE A 97 -10.23 -9.20 26.18
C PHE A 97 -11.75 -8.99 26.15
N LEU A 98 -12.26 -8.00 26.89
CA LEU A 98 -13.68 -7.65 26.89
C LEU A 98 -14.16 -7.17 25.51
N ASN A 99 -13.35 -6.36 24.81
CA ASN A 99 -13.69 -5.90 23.46
C ASN A 99 -13.76 -7.07 22.46
N ILE A 100 -12.79 -7.99 22.50
CA ILE A 100 -12.78 -9.19 21.66
C ILE A 100 -13.99 -10.08 21.98
N SER A 101 -14.28 -10.28 23.26
CA SER A 101 -15.43 -11.07 23.72
C SER A 101 -16.76 -10.47 23.26
N PHE A 102 -16.93 -9.16 23.41
CA PHE A 102 -18.12 -8.44 22.93
C PHE A 102 -18.27 -8.56 21.42
N PHE A 103 -17.19 -8.35 20.66
CA PHE A 103 -17.20 -8.48 19.20
C PHE A 103 -17.54 -9.90 18.75
N THR A 104 -16.91 -10.92 19.34
CA THR A 104 -17.14 -12.34 19.01
C THR A 104 -18.57 -12.76 19.34
N THR A 105 -19.09 -12.34 20.50
CA THR A 105 -20.48 -12.60 20.90
C THR A 105 -21.45 -11.94 19.93
N GLY A 106 -21.21 -10.67 19.58
CA GLY A 106 -22.00 -9.94 18.59
C GLY A 106 -22.02 -10.67 17.25
N LEU A 107 -20.86 -11.08 16.75
CA LEU A 107 -20.74 -11.83 15.50
C LEU A 107 -21.49 -13.17 15.55
N TYR A 108 -21.39 -13.91 16.65
CA TYR A 108 -22.09 -15.18 16.83
C TYR A 108 -23.62 -15.02 16.79
N VAL A 109 -24.14 -13.98 17.45
CA VAL A 109 -25.58 -13.66 17.43
C VAL A 109 -26.04 -13.21 16.04
N LEU A 110 -25.20 -12.48 15.32
CA LEU A 110 -25.50 -11.99 13.97
C LEU A 110 -25.29 -13.05 12.87
N ALA A 111 -24.48 -14.08 13.12
CA ALA A 111 -24.18 -15.15 12.18
C ALA A 111 -25.42 -15.80 11.53
N PRO A 112 -26.47 -16.23 12.27
CA PRO A 112 -27.67 -16.81 11.66
C PRO A 112 -28.45 -15.80 10.80
N ILE A 113 -28.40 -14.51 11.15
CA ILE A 113 -29.04 -13.43 10.38
C ILE A 113 -28.32 -13.27 9.04
N TYR A 114 -26.98 -13.19 9.08
CA TYR A 114 -26.16 -13.14 7.87
C TYR A 114 -26.32 -14.39 7.01
N GLN A 115 -26.37 -15.58 7.61
CA GLN A 115 -26.62 -16.81 6.86
C GLN A 115 -27.95 -16.76 6.10
N THR A 116 -29.00 -16.24 6.75
CA THR A 116 -30.33 -16.14 6.14
C THR A 116 -30.36 -15.13 4.99
N LEU A 117 -29.68 -13.99 5.16
CA LEU A 117 -29.57 -12.95 4.13
C LEU A 117 -28.71 -13.42 2.95
N THR A 118 -27.59 -14.08 3.20
CA THR A 118 -26.65 -14.49 2.16
C THR A 118 -27.14 -15.73 1.40
N LYS A 119 -28.02 -16.55 1.98
CA LYS A 119 -28.62 -17.72 1.30
C LYS A 119 -29.37 -17.36 0.01
N SER A 120 -29.93 -16.17 -0.10
CA SER A 120 -30.66 -15.71 -1.29
C SER A 120 -29.76 -15.02 -2.33
N ILE A 121 -28.49 -14.80 -2.02
CA ILE A 121 -27.54 -14.12 -2.91
C ILE A 121 -26.82 -15.14 -3.80
N SER A 122 -26.77 -14.87 -5.11
CA SER A 122 -26.03 -15.69 -6.06
C SER A 122 -24.53 -15.41 -6.01
N SER A 123 -23.70 -16.42 -6.35
CA SER A 123 -22.23 -16.26 -6.40
C SER A 123 -21.78 -15.17 -7.38
N ASP A 124 -22.48 -15.01 -8.51
CA ASP A 124 -22.18 -14.00 -9.52
C ASP A 124 -22.41 -12.57 -8.97
N SER A 125 -23.47 -12.39 -8.17
CA SER A 125 -23.74 -11.12 -7.50
C SER A 125 -22.68 -10.79 -6.45
N ILE A 126 -22.13 -11.80 -5.76
CA ILE A 126 -21.06 -11.60 -4.77
C ILE A 126 -19.80 -11.08 -5.47
N TRP A 127 -19.41 -11.66 -6.60
CA TRP A 127 -18.30 -11.17 -7.41
C TRP A 127 -18.52 -9.75 -7.93
N ALA A 128 -19.71 -9.44 -8.42
CA ALA A 128 -20.03 -8.10 -8.89
C ALA A 128 -19.95 -7.07 -7.75
N LEU A 129 -20.50 -7.39 -6.57
CA LEU A 129 -20.47 -6.51 -5.41
C LEU A 129 -19.08 -6.36 -4.82
N THR A 130 -18.27 -7.43 -4.73
CA THR A 130 -16.88 -7.32 -4.24
C THR A 130 -16.06 -6.43 -5.15
N VAL A 131 -16.08 -6.66 -6.46
CA VAL A 131 -15.35 -5.81 -7.43
C VAL A 131 -15.85 -4.36 -7.38
N SER A 132 -17.17 -4.15 -7.32
CA SER A 132 -17.74 -2.80 -7.22
C SER A 132 -17.34 -2.08 -5.92
N LEU A 133 -17.36 -2.76 -4.77
CA LEU A 133 -16.96 -2.19 -3.49
C LEU A 133 -15.46 -1.91 -3.41
N ILE A 134 -14.64 -2.72 -4.08
CA ILE A 134 -13.19 -2.49 -4.19
C ILE A 134 -12.93 -1.24 -5.00
N ILE A 135 -13.56 -1.11 -6.17
CA ILE A 135 -13.44 0.10 -7.00
C ILE A 135 -13.90 1.31 -6.19
N LEU A 136 -15.05 1.22 -5.52
CA LEU A 136 -15.58 2.28 -4.67
C LEU A 136 -14.59 2.67 -3.55
N HIS A 137 -14.00 1.68 -2.88
CA HIS A 137 -12.99 1.91 -1.84
C HIS A 137 -11.76 2.61 -2.41
N LEU A 138 -11.23 2.18 -3.56
CA LEU A 138 -10.09 2.83 -4.21
C LEU A 138 -10.36 4.30 -4.57
N PHE A 139 -11.60 4.65 -4.93
CA PHE A 139 -11.96 6.00 -5.34
C PHE A 139 -12.35 6.92 -4.18
N LEU A 140 -13.03 6.43 -3.15
CA LEU A 140 -13.55 7.26 -2.06
C LEU A 140 -12.68 7.27 -0.81
N HIS A 141 -11.76 6.34 -0.65
CA HIS A 141 -10.95 6.29 0.55
C HIS A 141 -9.90 7.41 0.55
N ASP A 142 -9.95 8.25 1.59
CA ASP A 142 -8.91 9.24 1.84
C ASP A 142 -7.68 8.53 2.42
N TYR A 143 -6.63 8.42 1.61
CA TYR A 143 -5.39 7.75 1.99
C TYR A 143 -4.43 8.66 2.77
N SER A 144 -4.84 9.88 3.16
CA SER A 144 -3.95 10.90 3.70
C SER A 144 -3.53 10.73 5.18
N GLY A 145 -3.83 9.62 5.88
CA GLY A 145 -3.83 9.66 7.36
C GLY A 145 -3.37 8.44 8.17
N SER A 146 -2.83 7.37 7.58
CA SER A 146 -2.61 6.14 8.35
C SER A 146 -1.13 5.86 8.59
N THR A 147 -0.65 6.30 9.75
CA THR A 147 0.73 6.10 10.18
C THR A 147 0.94 4.71 10.80
N VAL A 148 1.09 3.68 9.97
CA VAL A 148 1.45 2.32 10.42
C VAL A 148 2.92 2.00 10.06
N ARG A 149 3.72 1.66 11.07
CA ARG A 149 5.15 1.31 10.94
C ARG A 149 5.31 -0.14 10.45
N ALA A 150 5.69 -0.38 9.18
CA ALA A 150 6.18 -1.69 8.70
C ALA A 150 6.96 -1.61 7.35
N PRO A 151 7.40 -2.75 6.77
CA PRO A 151 8.80 -3.14 6.53
C PRO A 151 9.48 -2.46 5.34
N VAL A 152 10.71 -2.02 5.56
CA VAL A 152 11.53 -1.13 4.71
C VAL A 152 11.98 -1.75 3.36
N VAL A 153 11.76 -3.05 3.14
CA VAL A 153 12.43 -3.82 2.06
C VAL A 153 11.90 -3.51 0.65
N CYS A 154 10.58 -3.57 0.45
CA CYS A 154 9.94 -3.25 -0.84
C CYS A 154 10.17 -1.79 -1.25
N PRO A 155 9.99 -0.80 -0.35
CA PRO A 155 10.24 0.59 -0.73
C PRO A 155 11.73 0.93 -0.90
N TYR A 156 12.66 0.29 -0.19
CA TYR A 156 14.10 0.42 -0.48
C TYR A 156 14.44 0.05 -1.92
N TRP A 157 13.79 -1.00 -2.44
CA TRP A 157 13.93 -1.43 -3.83
C TRP A 157 13.39 -0.40 -4.83
N LEU A 158 12.22 0.20 -4.57
CA LEU A 158 11.66 1.26 -5.41
C LEU A 158 12.49 2.55 -5.40
N ILE A 159 13.12 2.88 -4.27
CA ILE A 159 14.04 4.02 -4.15
C ILE A 159 15.28 3.82 -5.04
N ARG A 160 15.85 2.61 -5.04
CA ARG A 160 16.98 2.28 -5.92
C ARG A 160 16.61 2.38 -7.40
N ILE A 161 15.34 2.18 -7.76
CA ILE A 161 14.86 2.36 -9.14
C ILE A 161 14.74 3.84 -9.52
N GLN A 162 14.41 4.74 -8.58
CA GLN A 162 14.36 6.18 -8.88
C GLN A 162 15.74 6.77 -9.21
N GLU A 163 16.82 6.24 -8.63
CA GLU A 163 18.20 6.63 -9.00
C GLU A 163 18.54 6.32 -10.46
N PHE A 164 17.87 5.35 -11.08
CA PHE A 164 18.09 4.98 -12.48
C PHE A 164 17.22 5.77 -13.48
N LYS A 165 16.33 6.66 -13.02
CA LYS A 165 15.55 7.52 -13.90
C LYS A 165 16.39 8.74 -14.29
N PHE A 166 17.37 8.54 -15.16
CA PHE A 166 18.18 9.60 -15.73
C PHE A 166 17.37 10.35 -16.80
N GLU A 167 16.97 11.59 -16.52
CA GLU A 167 16.54 12.54 -17.55
C GLU A 167 17.80 13.32 -17.99
N ILE A 168 18.25 13.04 -19.21
CA ILE A 168 19.42 13.71 -19.82
C ILE A 168 18.86 14.95 -20.51
N ASN A 169 19.22 16.13 -20.01
CA ASN A 169 18.91 17.37 -20.72
C ASN A 169 20.05 17.66 -21.71
N GLY A 170 19.70 17.82 -22.98
CA GLY A 170 20.62 18.32 -23.99
C GLY A 170 20.86 19.82 -23.84
N PRO A 171 21.97 20.35 -24.37
CA PRO A 171 22.29 21.79 -24.30
C PRO A 171 21.32 22.69 -25.09
N TRP A 172 20.44 22.08 -25.90
CA TRP A 172 19.38 22.76 -26.66
C TRP A 172 18.00 22.62 -26.01
N ASP A 173 17.89 21.95 -24.86
CA ASP A 173 16.62 21.80 -24.15
C ASP A 173 16.24 23.08 -23.43
N GLU A 174 14.93 23.34 -23.33
CA GLU A 174 14.40 24.52 -22.66
C GLU A 174 14.86 24.58 -21.19
N ALA A 175 15.44 25.71 -20.77
CA ALA A 175 15.93 25.91 -19.42
C ALA A 175 14.79 25.81 -18.39
N LYS A 176 14.77 24.75 -17.58
CA LYS A 176 13.85 24.60 -16.46
C LYS A 176 14.43 25.31 -15.22
N LEU A 177 13.74 26.32 -14.72
CA LEU A 177 14.09 27.01 -13.46
C LEU A 177 14.13 25.99 -12.30
N CYS A 178 15.29 25.80 -11.68
CA CYS A 178 15.49 24.84 -10.57
C CYS A 178 15.11 25.40 -9.18
N PHE A 179 14.58 26.62 -9.13
CA PHE A 179 14.07 27.22 -7.91
C PHE A 179 12.66 27.75 -8.18
N ASP A 180 11.71 27.34 -7.33
CA ASP A 180 10.35 27.85 -7.36
C ASP A 180 10.39 29.35 -7.00
N ILE A 181 9.84 30.22 -7.85
CA ILE A 181 9.81 31.69 -7.64
C ILE A 181 8.66 32.06 -6.67
N ARG A 182 8.27 31.15 -5.79
CA ARG A 182 7.27 31.39 -4.76
C ARG A 182 7.85 31.00 -3.40
N ASP A 183 8.55 31.95 -2.82
CA ASP A 183 8.49 32.16 -1.37
C ASP A 183 7.04 32.43 -0.93
#